data_AF-A0A3B0YQ48-F1
#
_entry.id   AF-A0A3B0YQ48-F1
#
_cell.length_a   1.000
_cell.length_b   1.000
_cell.length_c   1.000
_cell.angle_alpha   90.00
_cell.angle_beta   90.00
_cell.angle_gamma   90.00
#
_symmetry.space_group_name_H-M   'P 1'
#
loop_
_entity.id
_entity.type
_entity.pdbx_description
1 polymer ?
#
loop_
_entity_poly.entity_id
_entity_poly.type
_entity_poly.pdbx_seq_one_letter_code
_entity_poly.pdbx_strand_id
1 'polypeptide(L)'
;TRDQGETFQYNSVILGLMFANTNWEAGAVHDMYIDDVYIDNTLARVELCEGSTWATRGVCNPQPPIKWSNSSVQVTVNLGEWLAGTSAYLYVVNAAGDAGTTGYQVLLSN
;
A
#
# COMPACT_ATOMS: atom_id res chain seq x y z
N THR A 1 -6.06 -25.82 14.00
CA THR A 1 -4.70 -26.04 13.45
C THR A 1 -4.86 -26.22 11.95
N ARG A 2 -3.98 -25.65 11.11
CA ARG A 2 -4.10 -25.63 9.63
C ARG A 2 -3.83 -27.02 9.02
N ASP A 3 -4.60 -27.42 8.01
CA ASP A 3 -4.37 -28.65 7.24
C ASP A 3 -3.18 -28.51 6.27
N GLN A 4 -2.47 -29.62 6.03
CA GLN A 4 -1.30 -29.65 5.18
C GLN A 4 -1.68 -29.51 3.70
N GLY A 5 -1.11 -28.51 3.01
CA GLY A 5 -1.28 -28.30 1.56
C GLY A 5 -2.08 -27.05 1.20
N GLU A 6 -2.77 -26.44 2.17
CA GLU A 6 -3.57 -25.24 1.93
C GLU A 6 -2.71 -23.96 2.01
N THR A 7 -2.73 -23.16 0.94
CA THR A 7 -1.99 -21.89 0.84
C THR A 7 -2.80 -20.69 1.34
N PHE A 8 -4.14 -20.75 1.28
CA PHE A 8 -5.04 -19.64 1.66
C PHE A 8 -6.52 -20.10 1.71
N GLN A 9 -7.26 -19.76 2.78
CA GLN A 9 -8.64 -20.21 3.04
C GLN A 9 -9.65 -19.03 3.09
N TYR A 10 -9.53 -18.07 2.18
CA TYR A 10 -10.49 -16.96 2.08
C TYR A 10 -11.00 -16.90 0.64
N ASN A 11 -12.31 -16.75 0.38
CA ASN A 11 -12.79 -16.53 -0.99
C ASN A 11 -13.01 -15.04 -1.32
N SER A 12 -12.85 -14.17 -0.32
CA SER A 12 -13.25 -12.77 -0.40
C SER A 12 -12.42 -11.91 0.54
N VAL A 13 -11.68 -10.92 0.06
CA VAL A 13 -11.07 -9.91 0.95
C VAL A 13 -12.13 -8.88 1.30
N ILE A 14 -12.52 -8.80 2.57
CA ILE A 14 -13.41 -7.75 3.08
C ILE A 14 -12.52 -6.58 3.51
N LEU A 15 -12.59 -5.46 2.80
CA LEU A 15 -11.85 -4.25 3.18
C LEU A 15 -12.54 -3.61 4.39
N GLY A 16 -11.77 -3.25 5.42
CA GLY A 16 -12.24 -3.03 6.80
C GLY A 16 -13.26 -1.89 7.05
N LEU A 17 -13.70 -1.19 6.00
CA LEU A 17 -14.72 -0.13 6.07
C LEU A 17 -16.02 -0.47 5.31
N MET A 18 -16.14 -1.67 4.74
CA MET A 18 -17.25 -2.09 3.86
C MET A 18 -18.54 -2.52 4.57
N PHE A 19 -18.53 -2.66 5.90
CA PHE A 19 -19.70 -3.16 6.65
C PHE A 19 -19.87 -2.48 8.01
N ALA A 20 -19.26 -1.32 8.22
CA ALA A 20 -19.54 -0.54 9.43
C ALA A 20 -20.94 0.08 9.30
N ASN A 21 -21.82 -0.18 10.27
CA ASN A 21 -23.14 0.45 10.39
C ASN A 21 -24.18 0.08 9.31
N THR A 22 -24.18 -1.17 8.82
CA THR A 22 -25.32 -1.67 8.05
C THR A 22 -26.53 -1.79 8.97
N ASN A 23 -27.60 -1.03 8.71
CA ASN A 23 -28.91 -1.36 9.25
C ASN A 23 -29.34 -2.66 8.56
N TRP A 24 -29.39 -3.76 9.30
CA TRP A 24 -29.73 -5.11 8.79
C TRP A 24 -31.20 -5.23 8.36
N GLU A 25 -31.75 -4.20 7.72
CA GLU A 25 -33.09 -4.12 7.18
C GLU A 25 -33.18 -4.99 5.93
N ALA A 26 -34.17 -5.89 5.92
CA ALA A 26 -34.42 -6.74 4.76
C ALA A 26 -34.74 -5.86 3.55
N GLY A 27 -33.87 -5.89 2.54
CA GLY A 27 -34.00 -5.12 1.30
C GLY A 27 -33.16 -3.84 1.22
N ALA A 28 -32.31 -3.54 2.21
CA ALA A 28 -31.36 -2.43 2.10
C ALA A 28 -30.32 -2.67 1.00
N VAL A 29 -30.03 -1.64 0.21
CA VAL A 29 -28.95 -1.62 -0.81
C VAL A 29 -27.75 -0.90 -0.21
N HIS A 30 -26.57 -1.51 -0.33
CA HIS A 30 -25.30 -0.92 0.09
C HIS A 30 -24.42 -0.65 -1.12
N ASP A 31 -24.23 0.63 -1.45
CA ASP A 31 -23.36 1.04 -2.56
C ASP A 31 -21.93 1.26 -2.05
N MET A 32 -20.98 0.57 -2.68
CA MET A 32 -19.56 0.73 -2.41
C MET A 32 -18.84 1.16 -3.68
N TYR A 33 -18.04 2.22 -3.55
CA TYR A 33 -17.15 2.66 -4.60
C TYR A 33 -15.73 2.39 -4.15
N ILE A 34 -15.09 1.46 -4.86
CA ILE A 34 -13.68 1.15 -4.72
C ILE A 34 -13.05 1.55 -6.05
N ASP A 35 -11.92 2.21 -5.99
CA ASP A 35 -11.10 2.45 -7.17
C ASP A 35 -10.11 1.28 -7.31
N ASP A 36 -8.96 1.37 -6.66
CA ASP A 36 -7.90 0.36 -6.73
C ASP A 36 -7.64 -0.36 -5.41
N VAL A 37 -7.28 -1.64 -5.50
CA VAL A 37 -6.87 -2.48 -4.35
C VAL A 37 -5.56 -3.16 -4.66
N TYR A 38 -4.53 -2.90 -3.84
CA TYR A 38 -3.26 -3.61 -3.88
C TYR A 38 -3.15 -4.54 -2.67
N ILE A 39 -2.89 -5.82 -2.93
CA ILE A 39 -2.74 -6.87 -1.90
C ILE A 39 -1.45 -7.63 -2.19
N ASP A 40 -0.62 -7.77 -1.16
CA ASP A 40 0.62 -8.54 -1.19
C ASP A 40 0.60 -9.60 -0.10
N ASN A 41 1.43 -10.64 -0.24
CA ASN A 41 1.57 -11.71 0.76
C ASN A 41 2.70 -11.44 1.77
N THR A 42 3.43 -10.34 1.60
CA THR A 42 4.43 -9.84 2.55
C THR A 42 4.19 -8.39 2.93
N LEU A 43 4.99 -7.87 3.87
CA LEU A 43 5.03 -6.43 4.17
C LEU A 43 5.88 -5.63 3.17
N ALA A 44 6.54 -6.30 2.21
CA ALA A 44 7.43 -5.65 1.28
C ALA A 44 6.65 -4.73 0.33
N ARG A 45 7.08 -3.48 0.22
CA ARG A 45 6.44 -2.46 -0.63
C ARG A 45 7.32 -1.25 -0.81
N VAL A 46 7.03 -0.47 -1.85
CA VAL A 46 7.62 0.86 -2.05
C VAL A 46 6.58 1.91 -1.69
N GLU A 47 7.00 2.96 -0.99
CA GLU A 47 6.13 4.08 -0.61
C GLU A 47 6.83 5.41 -0.88
N LEU A 48 6.05 6.42 -1.29
CA LEU A 48 6.46 7.82 -1.30
C LEU A 48 5.84 8.53 -0.10
N CYS A 49 6.66 9.14 0.76
CA CYS A 49 6.22 9.79 1.99
C CYS A 49 6.64 11.26 2.06
N GLU A 50 5.98 12.04 2.93
CA GLU A 50 6.28 13.45 3.20
C GLU A 50 7.60 13.69 3.94
N GLY A 51 7.92 12.82 4.89
CA GLY A 51 9.03 13.02 5.81
C GLY A 51 10.29 12.24 5.44
N SER A 52 11.44 12.87 5.70
CA SER A 52 12.77 12.31 5.42
C SER A 52 13.21 11.19 6.35
N THR A 53 12.55 11.01 7.49
CA THR A 53 12.83 9.92 8.43
C THR A 53 11.62 9.03 8.61
N TRP A 54 11.85 7.72 8.78
CA TRP A 54 10.77 6.76 8.95
C TRP A 54 9.89 7.05 10.17
N ALA A 55 10.49 7.57 11.25
CA ALA A 55 9.79 7.92 12.49
C ALA A 55 8.81 9.09 12.34
N THR A 56 9.11 10.03 11.43
CA THR A 56 8.30 11.25 11.19
C THR A 56 7.89 11.37 9.72
N ARG A 57 7.62 10.24 9.06
CA ARG A 57 7.41 10.16 7.60
C ARG A 57 6.10 10.78 7.10
N GLY A 58 5.14 11.05 7.99
CA GLY A 58 3.86 11.63 7.61
C GLY A 58 3.02 10.67 6.76
N VAL A 59 2.25 11.24 5.83
CA VAL A 59 1.43 10.47 4.87
C VAL A 59 2.32 9.80 3.84
N CYS A 60 1.99 8.55 3.50
CA CYS A 60 2.71 7.73 2.54
C CYS A 60 1.75 7.15 1.50
N ASN A 61 2.14 7.25 0.22
CA ASN A 61 1.41 6.68 -0.91
C ASN A 61 2.12 5.44 -1.46
N PRO A 62 1.51 4.25 -1.46
CA PRO A 62 2.12 3.03 -2.00
C PRO A 62 2.38 3.12 -3.51
N GLN A 63 3.50 2.54 -3.93
CA GLN A 63 3.95 2.47 -5.32
C GLN A 63 4.08 0.99 -5.70
N PRO A 64 3.03 0.38 -6.30
CA PRO A 64 3.04 -1.04 -6.66
C PRO A 64 4.25 -1.40 -7.54
N PRO A 65 5.10 -2.35 -7.12
CA PRO A 65 6.25 -2.78 -7.89
C PRO A 65 5.85 -3.49 -9.18
N ILE A 66 6.52 -3.14 -10.28
CA ILE A 66 6.43 -3.86 -11.57
C ILE A 66 7.43 -5.01 -11.60
N LYS A 67 8.56 -4.84 -10.92
CA LYS A 67 9.60 -5.88 -10.78
C LYS A 67 10.32 -5.73 -9.46
N TRP A 68 10.54 -6.85 -8.79
CA TRP A 68 11.31 -6.92 -7.55
C TRP A 68 12.40 -7.98 -7.67
N SER A 69 13.61 -7.63 -7.21
CA SER A 69 14.72 -8.56 -7.03
C SER A 69 15.43 -8.24 -5.72
N ASN A 70 16.40 -9.08 -5.35
CA ASN A 70 17.20 -8.85 -4.13
C ASN A 70 17.96 -7.52 -4.14
N SER A 71 18.23 -6.95 -5.32
CA SER A 71 19.07 -5.76 -5.47
C SER A 71 18.40 -4.61 -6.21
N SER A 72 17.14 -4.77 -6.64
CA SER A 72 16.45 -3.74 -7.42
C SER A 72 14.94 -3.82 -7.26
N VAL A 73 14.30 -2.67 -7.21
CA VAL A 73 12.85 -2.56 -7.34
C VAL A 73 12.54 -1.57 -8.47
N GLN A 74 11.61 -1.94 -9.33
CA GLN A 74 11.09 -1.09 -10.39
C GLN A 74 9.64 -0.77 -10.09
N VAL A 75 9.28 0.52 -10.13
CA VAL A 75 7.93 1.04 -9.94
C VAL A 75 7.61 2.02 -11.07
N THR A 76 6.34 2.15 -11.42
CA THR A 76 5.82 3.38 -12.05
C THR A 76 5.35 4.29 -10.93
N VAL A 77 5.77 5.56 -10.95
CA VAL A 77 5.39 6.51 -9.91
C VAL A 77 3.92 6.90 -10.10
N ASN A 78 3.11 6.54 -9.11
CA ASN A 78 1.76 7.04 -8.90
C ASN A 78 1.86 8.35 -8.11
N LEU A 79 1.71 9.48 -8.80
CA LEU A 79 1.76 10.79 -8.18
C LEU A 79 0.64 11.00 -7.17
N GLY A 80 -0.55 10.42 -7.36
CA GLY A 80 -1.66 10.58 -6.42
C GLY A 80 -1.94 12.05 -6.10
N GLU A 81 -1.83 12.41 -4.82
CA GLU A 81 -2.02 13.78 -4.31
C GLU A 81 -0.80 14.71 -4.48
N TRP A 82 0.35 14.17 -4.90
CA TRP A 82 1.59 14.92 -5.02
C TRP A 82 1.59 15.82 -6.26
N LEU A 83 1.97 17.09 -6.07
CA LEU A 83 2.13 18.04 -7.17
C LEU A 83 3.49 17.87 -7.84
N ALA A 84 3.53 18.00 -9.17
CA ALA A 84 4.78 18.11 -9.89
C ALA A 84 5.61 19.30 -9.37
N GLY A 85 6.93 19.11 -9.27
CA GLY A 85 7.86 20.07 -8.69
C GLY A 85 8.05 19.96 -7.18
N THR A 86 7.31 19.08 -6.50
CA THR A 86 7.50 18.82 -5.06
C THR A 86 8.48 17.68 -4.80
N SER A 87 9.09 17.69 -3.63
CA SER A 87 9.91 16.57 -3.16
C SER A 87 9.08 15.60 -2.33
N ALA A 88 9.32 14.31 -2.52
CA ALA A 88 8.87 13.24 -1.65
C ALA A 88 10.07 12.39 -1.22
N TYR A 89 9.87 11.48 -0.28
CA TYR A 89 10.89 10.56 0.20
C TYR A 89 10.47 9.13 -0.10
N LEU A 90 11.28 8.46 -0.92
CA LEU A 90 11.08 7.06 -1.30
C LEU A 90 11.63 6.13 -0.22
N TYR A 91 10.78 5.20 0.20
CA TYR A 91 11.13 4.10 1.08
C TYR A 91 10.90 2.77 0.38
N VAL A 92 11.82 1.84 0.58
CA VAL A 92 11.67 0.44 0.20
C VAL A 92 11.55 -0.35 1.50
N VAL A 93 10.35 -0.80 1.81
CA VAL A 93 10.07 -1.64 2.98
C VAL A 93 10.32 -3.09 2.57
N ASN A 94 11.09 -3.83 3.36
CA ASN A 94 11.36 -5.24 3.11
C ASN A 94 10.24 -6.16 3.65
N ALA A 95 10.36 -7.47 3.40
CA ALA A 95 9.35 -8.45 3.80
C ALA A 95 9.15 -8.56 5.32
N ALA A 96 10.13 -8.12 6.13
CA ALA A 96 10.02 -8.05 7.59
C ALA A 96 9.40 -6.73 8.09
N GLY A 97 9.07 -5.80 7.18
CA GLY A 97 8.49 -4.50 7.52
C GLY A 97 9.52 -3.42 7.86
N ASP A 98 10.82 -3.66 7.62
CA ASP A 98 11.87 -2.68 7.85
C ASP A 98 12.12 -1.83 6.59
N ALA A 99 12.07 -0.51 6.77
CA ALA A 99 12.22 0.51 5.73
C ALA A 99 13.55 1.28 5.82
N GLY A 100 14.40 0.94 6.81
CA GLY A 100 15.51 1.79 7.23
C GLY A 100 15.05 3.02 8.01
N THR A 101 15.98 3.94 8.28
CA THR A 101 15.71 5.13 9.11
C THR A 101 15.42 6.39 8.29
N THR A 102 15.95 6.47 7.08
CA THR A 102 15.98 7.68 6.25
C THR A 102 15.54 7.34 4.83
N GLY A 103 14.64 8.15 4.28
CA GLY A 103 14.15 7.98 2.91
C GLY A 103 15.06 8.62 1.88
N TYR A 104 14.95 8.15 0.64
CA TYR A 104 15.64 8.75 -0.51
C TYR A 104 14.81 9.90 -1.07
N GLN A 105 15.31 11.13 -1.02
CA GLN A 105 14.60 12.26 -1.59
C GLN A 105 14.49 12.12 -3.11
N VAL A 106 13.28 12.29 -3.63
CA VAL A 106 12.98 12.33 -5.06
C VAL A 106 12.26 13.62 -5.41
N LEU A 107 12.67 14.27 -6.49
CA LEU A 107 11.93 15.38 -7.07
C LEU A 107 10.93 14.80 -8.07
N LEU A 108 9.65 15.12 -7.88
CA LEU A 108 8.58 14.64 -8.73
C LEU A 108 8.40 15.57 -9.93
N SER A 109 8.34 15.02 -11.14
CA SER A 109 8.08 15.76 -12.38
C SER A 109 7.11 15.00 -13.27
N ASN A 110 6.42 15.72 -14.15
CA ASN A 110 5.58 15.15 -15.21
C ASN A 110 6.38 14.96 -16.51
#